data_AF-A0A1H1KD31-F1
#
_entry.id   AF-A0A1H1KD31-F1
#
_cell.length_a   1.000
_cell.length_b   1.000
_cell.length_c   1.000
_cell.angle_alpha   90.00
_cell.angle_beta   90.00
_cell.angle_gamma   90.00
#
_symmetry.space_group_name_H-M   'P 1'
#
loop_
_entity.id
_entity.type
_entity.pdbx_description
1 polymer ?
#
loop_
_entity_poly.entity_id
_entity_poly.type
_entity_poly.pdbx_seq_one_letter_code
_entity_poly.pdbx_strand_id
1 'polypeptide(L)'
;MASTSKNASTRNTVFGVVRTQLLRVCREHQRDFNTEIHLDSSLIADLGLDSLSLVEAVVAIEQAFGIERLPLEALNEERAEAYFTVGSLVDLCIRHAAVRIDANEGMRT
;
A
#
# COMPACT_ATOMS: atom_id res chain seq x y z
N MET A 1 2.42 -25.82 12.68
CA MET A 1 3.36 -25.19 11.70
C MET A 1 2.64 -24.60 10.48
N ALA A 2 1.42 -24.02 10.64
CA ALA A 2 0.63 -23.51 9.50
C ALA A 2 0.64 -21.97 9.35
N SER A 3 1.21 -21.23 10.31
CA SER A 3 1.01 -19.78 10.42
C SER A 3 1.95 -18.94 9.53
N THR A 4 3.09 -19.48 9.11
CA THR A 4 4.09 -18.73 8.32
C THR A 4 3.71 -18.62 6.84
N SER A 5 3.03 -19.63 6.28
CA SER A 5 2.66 -19.64 4.85
C SER A 5 1.54 -18.66 4.52
N LYS A 6 0.58 -18.43 5.44
CA LYS A 6 -0.55 -17.51 5.19
C LYS A 6 -0.09 -16.06 5.09
N ASN A 7 0.87 -15.65 5.92
CA ASN A 7 1.41 -14.28 5.92
C ASN A 7 2.16 -13.94 4.62
N ALA A 8 2.96 -14.88 4.10
CA ALA A 8 3.67 -14.67 2.83
C ALA A 8 2.71 -14.51 1.64
N SER A 9 1.67 -15.35 1.57
CA SER A 9 0.66 -15.26 0.52
C SER A 9 -0.16 -13.97 0.63
N THR A 10 -0.61 -13.58 1.83
CA THR A 10 -1.32 -12.31 2.04
C THR A 10 -0.47 -11.12 1.64
N ARG A 11 0.82 -11.11 2.03
CA ARG A 11 1.73 -10.02 1.67
C ARG A 11 1.92 -9.90 0.16
N ASN A 12 2.02 -11.02 -0.56
CA ASN A 12 2.14 -11.01 -2.02
C ASN A 12 0.85 -10.47 -2.69
N THR A 13 -0.32 -10.89 -2.22
CA THR A 13 -1.61 -10.37 -2.72
C THR A 13 -1.75 -8.87 -2.48
N VAL A 14 -1.47 -8.40 -1.26
CA VAL A 14 -1.53 -6.97 -0.91
C VAL A 14 -0.52 -6.19 -1.75
N PHE A 15 0.71 -6.68 -1.87
CA PHE A 15 1.73 -6.09 -2.73
C PHE A 15 1.27 -5.98 -4.19
N GLY A 16 0.62 -7.01 -4.73
CA GLY A 16 0.08 -6.98 -6.09
C GLY A 16 -0.90 -5.84 -6.29
N VAL A 17 -1.86 -5.67 -5.36
CA VAL A 17 -2.85 -4.59 -5.43
C VAL A 17 -2.20 -3.22 -5.25
N VAL A 18 -1.32 -3.05 -4.25
CA VAL A 18 -0.58 -1.81 -4.01
C VAL A 18 0.25 -1.43 -5.24
N ARG A 19 0.99 -2.38 -5.81
CA ARG A 19 1.78 -2.18 -7.04
C ARG A 19 0.91 -1.73 -8.20
N THR A 20 -0.25 -2.36 -8.40
CA THR A 20 -1.19 -1.96 -9.46
C THR A 20 -1.67 -0.52 -9.29
N GLN A 21 -2.02 -0.10 -8.07
CA GLN A 21 -2.46 1.28 -7.82
C GLN A 21 -1.31 2.29 -7.98
N LEU A 22 -0.12 1.98 -7.47
CA LEU A 22 1.06 2.82 -7.64
C LEU A 22 1.41 2.98 -9.12
N LEU A 23 1.44 1.89 -9.90
CA LEU A 23 1.67 1.95 -11.34
C LEU A 23 0.63 2.82 -12.05
N ARG A 24 -0.63 2.76 -11.63
CA ARG A 24 -1.70 3.57 -12.20
C ARG A 24 -1.43 5.06 -11.99
N VAL A 25 -1.13 5.47 -10.75
CA VAL A 25 -0.87 6.88 -10.41
C VAL A 25 0.45 7.37 -11.01
N CYS A 26 1.51 6.57 -10.96
CA CYS A 26 2.78 6.89 -11.61
C CYS A 26 2.59 7.10 -13.11
N ARG A 27 1.85 6.24 -13.82
CA ARG A 27 1.61 6.40 -15.27
C ARG A 27 0.77 7.63 -15.62
N GLU A 28 -0.11 8.06 -14.71
CA GLU A 28 -0.93 9.25 -14.89
C GLU A 28 -0.09 10.53 -14.78
N HIS A 29 0.90 10.54 -13.88
CA HIS A 29 1.76 11.69 -13.61
C HIS A 29 3.08 11.67 -14.40
N GLN A 30 3.56 10.49 -14.78
CA GLN A 30 4.81 10.25 -15.49
C GLN A 30 4.53 9.42 -16.75
N ARG A 31 4.62 10.07 -17.92
CA ARG A 31 4.36 9.42 -19.23
C ARG A 31 5.25 8.22 -19.53
N ASP A 32 6.48 8.23 -19.04
CA ASP A 32 7.52 7.24 -19.37
C ASP A 32 7.85 6.31 -18.18
N PHE A 33 6.93 6.17 -17.23
CA PHE A 33 7.14 5.30 -16.06
C PHE A 33 7.19 3.82 -16.47
N ASN A 34 8.42 3.30 -16.59
CA ASN A 34 8.71 1.89 -16.91
C ASN A 34 9.56 1.21 -15.83
N THR A 35 9.65 1.79 -14.64
CA THR A 35 10.37 1.21 -13.51
C THR A 35 9.59 0.05 -12.91
N GLU A 36 10.28 -1.06 -12.65
CA GLU A 36 9.70 -2.15 -11.89
C GLU A 36 9.63 -1.77 -10.41
N ILE A 37 8.42 -1.76 -9.86
CA ILE A 37 8.20 -1.45 -8.44
C ILE A 37 8.51 -2.68 -7.59
N HIS A 38 9.44 -2.55 -6.65
CA HIS A 38 9.81 -3.56 -5.66
C HIS A 38 9.35 -3.15 -4.25
N LEU A 39 9.37 -4.08 -3.29
CA LEU A 39 9.05 -3.79 -1.89
C LEU A 39 10.05 -2.81 -1.24
N ASP A 40 11.31 -2.83 -1.68
CA ASP A 40 12.33 -1.90 -1.18
C ASP A 40 12.31 -0.54 -1.90
N SER A 41 11.53 -0.42 -2.98
CA SER A 41 11.42 0.83 -3.73
C SER A 41 10.86 1.95 -2.86
N SER A 42 11.51 3.11 -2.92
CA SER A 42 11.07 4.32 -2.23
C SER A 42 9.96 5.02 -3.03
N LEU A 43 8.82 5.30 -2.41
CA LEU A 43 7.69 5.98 -3.04
C LEU A 43 8.06 7.37 -3.58
N ILE A 44 8.99 8.08 -2.91
CA ILE A 44 9.44 9.41 -3.34
C ILE A 44 10.70 9.30 -4.22
N ALA A 45 11.78 8.72 -3.71
CA ALA A 45 13.07 8.71 -4.45
C ALA A 45 13.12 7.77 -5.66
N ASP A 46 12.43 6.62 -5.64
CA ASP A 46 12.48 5.62 -6.71
C ASP A 46 11.29 5.77 -7.67
N LEU A 47 10.08 5.92 -7.12
CA LEU A 47 8.88 6.12 -7.93
C LEU A 47 8.69 7.58 -8.36
N GLY A 48 9.29 8.53 -7.66
CA GLY A 48 9.11 9.96 -7.97
C GLY A 48 7.74 10.50 -7.58
N LEU A 49 7.05 9.91 -6.60
CA LEU A 49 5.75 10.41 -6.17
C LEU A 49 5.90 11.71 -5.38
N ASP A 50 5.23 12.75 -5.85
CA ASP A 50 5.01 13.98 -5.12
C ASP A 50 3.96 13.82 -4.01
N SER A 51 3.86 14.80 -3.11
CA SER A 51 2.90 14.78 -1.99
C SER A 51 1.44 14.58 -2.44
N LEU A 52 1.05 15.15 -3.58
CA LEU A 52 -0.29 14.98 -4.15
C LEU A 52 -0.49 13.56 -4.69
N SER A 53 0.40 13.11 -5.57
CA SER A 53 0.32 11.78 -6.17
C SER A 53 0.45 10.66 -5.13
N LEU A 54 1.18 10.90 -4.05
CA LEU A 54 1.23 10.00 -2.91
C LEU A 54 -0.13 9.85 -2.24
N VAL A 55 -0.82 10.97 -1.98
CA VAL A 55 -2.18 10.96 -1.41
C VAL A 55 -3.13 10.25 -2.35
N GLU A 56 -3.07 10.50 -3.65
CA GLU A 56 -3.92 9.82 -4.64
C GLU A 56 -3.67 8.32 -4.69
N ALA A 57 -2.41 7.89 -4.65
CA ALA A 57 -2.06 6.48 -4.59
C ALA A 57 -2.58 5.81 -3.32
N VAL A 58 -2.44 6.47 -2.17
CA VAL A 58 -2.96 5.99 -0.89
C VAL A 58 -4.48 5.88 -0.94
N VAL A 59 -5.19 6.90 -1.44
CA VAL A 59 -6.65 6.86 -1.58
C VAL A 59 -7.08 5.73 -2.50
N ALA A 60 -6.40 5.52 -3.64
CA ALA A 60 -6.70 4.42 -4.53
C ALA A 60 -6.49 3.04 -3.87
N ILE A 61 -5.47 2.92 -3.02
CA ILE A 61 -5.19 1.73 -2.22
C ILE A 61 -6.26 1.53 -1.15
N GLU A 62 -6.61 2.58 -0.38
CA GLU A 62 -7.69 2.57 0.60
C GLU A 62 -8.99 2.07 -0.01
N GLN A 63 -9.36 2.60 -1.18
CA GLN A 63 -10.55 2.19 -1.91
C GLN A 63 -10.47 0.75 -2.43
N ALA A 64 -9.29 0.32 -2.88
CA ALA A 64 -9.09 -1.06 -3.36
C ALA A 64 -9.21 -2.10 -2.23
N PHE A 65 -8.80 -1.74 -1.01
CA PHE A 65 -8.90 -2.62 0.16
C PHE A 65 -10.17 -2.36 1.01
N GLY A 66 -10.94 -1.32 0.69
CA GLY A 66 -12.06 -0.87 1.51
C GLY A 66 -11.62 -0.37 2.89
N ILE A 67 -10.42 0.21 3.03
CA ILE A 67 -9.96 0.81 4.29
C ILE A 67 -10.52 2.24 4.36
N GLU A 68 -11.10 2.62 5.50
CA GLU A 68 -11.70 3.96 5.67
C GLU A 68 -10.64 5.08 5.72
N ARG A 69 -9.49 4.80 6.36
CA ARG A 69 -8.32 5.67 6.37
C ARG A 69 -7.06 4.91 6.79
N LEU A 70 -5.98 5.05 6.03
CA LEU A 70 -4.63 4.62 6.37
C LEU A 70 -3.93 5.76 7.13
N PRO A 71 -3.47 5.53 8.38
CA PRO A 71 -2.74 6.54 9.13
C PRO A 71 -1.31 6.64 8.60
N LEU A 72 -1.11 7.45 7.55
CA LEU A 72 0.23 7.71 6.99
C LEU A 72 1.16 8.37 8.02
N GLU A 73 0.59 9.09 9.00
CA GLU A 73 1.31 9.68 10.13
C GLU A 73 2.04 8.61 10.96
N ALA A 74 1.46 7.41 11.09
CA ALA A 74 2.07 6.30 11.81
C ALA A 74 3.39 5.82 11.15
N LEU A 75 3.51 5.99 9.81
CA LEU A 75 4.76 5.70 9.10
C LEU A 75 5.85 6.72 9.41
N ASN A 76 5.47 7.93 9.81
CA ASN A 76 6.38 9.02 10.18
C ASN A 76 6.80 8.93 11.66
N GLU A 77 5.91 8.42 12.52
CA GLU A 77 6.14 8.28 13.96
C GLU A 77 6.90 7.00 14.34
N GLU A 78 6.63 5.86 13.68
CA GLU A 78 7.23 4.56 14.07
C GLU A 78 8.75 4.55 13.81
N ARG A 79 9.25 5.35 12.87
CA ARG A 79 10.67 5.52 12.55
C ARG A 79 10.90 6.85 11.82
N ALA A 80 11.47 7.85 12.51
CA ALA A 80 11.86 9.14 11.93
C ALA A 80 12.86 9.06 10.74
N GLU A 81 13.34 7.85 10.42
CA GLU A 81 14.29 7.54 9.34
C GLU A 81 13.79 6.40 8.44
N ALA A 82 12.57 5.87 8.64
CA ALA A 82 12.05 4.85 7.72
C ALA A 82 11.69 5.49 6.39
N TYR A 83 12.49 5.18 5.38
CA TYR A 83 12.15 5.39 3.99
C TYR A 83 10.69 4.96 3.76
N PHE A 84 9.91 5.87 3.17
CA PHE A 84 8.53 5.64 2.76
C PHE A 84 8.56 4.68 1.55
N THR A 85 8.76 3.40 1.82
CA THR A 85 8.89 2.34 0.80
C THR A 85 7.56 1.65 0.56
N VAL A 86 7.48 1.00 -0.60
CA VAL A 86 6.32 0.17 -0.97
C VAL A 86 6.11 -0.95 0.06
N GLY A 87 7.18 -1.52 0.60
CA GLY A 87 7.15 -2.56 1.62
C GLY A 87 6.54 -2.07 2.93
N SER A 88 6.91 -0.87 3.38
CA SER A 88 6.30 -0.22 4.55
C SER A 88 4.81 0.03 4.34
N LEU A 89 4.42 0.49 3.14
CA LEU A 89 3.02 0.70 2.79
C LEU A 89 2.22 -0.61 2.76
N VAL A 90 2.80 -1.68 2.19
CA VAL A 90 2.20 -3.02 2.19
C VAL A 90 2.06 -3.56 3.61
N ASP A 91 3.05 -3.39 4.47
CA ASP A 91 2.98 -3.85 5.86
C ASP A 91 1.90 -3.09 6.63
N LEU A 92 1.80 -1.77 6.45
CA LEU A 92 0.72 -0.95 7.00
C LEU A 92 -0.64 -1.41 6.49
N CYS A 93 -0.76 -1.65 5.18
CA CYS A 93 -1.97 -2.20 4.59
C CYS A 93 -2.31 -3.57 5.18
N ILE A 94 -1.36 -4.45 5.46
CA ILE A 94 -1.66 -5.75 6.09
C ILE A 94 -2.14 -5.56 7.52
N ARG A 95 -1.48 -4.69 8.31
CA ARG A 95 -1.88 -4.39 9.70
C ARG A 95 -3.32 -3.86 9.77
N HIS A 96 -3.73 -3.02 8.81
CA HIS A 96 -5.06 -2.39 8.79
C HIS A 96 -6.11 -3.14 7.95
N ALA A 97 -5.74 -3.80 6.86
CA ALA A 97 -6.64 -4.60 6.01
C ALA A 97 -6.99 -5.95 6.65
N ALA A 98 -6.13 -6.50 7.52
CA ALA A 98 -6.47 -7.68 8.32
C ALA A 98 -7.72 -7.47 9.18
N VAL A 99 -8.07 -6.21 9.49
CA VAL A 99 -9.29 -5.85 10.23
C VAL A 99 -10.55 -6.01 9.38
N ARG A 100 -10.47 -6.01 8.04
CA ARG A 100 -11.66 -6.01 7.16
C ARG A 100 -11.85 -7.22 6.25
N ILE A 101 -10.87 -8.09 6.06
CA ILE A 101 -11.15 -9.39 5.38
C ILE A 101 -12.15 -10.24 6.20
N ASP A 102 -12.29 -9.98 7.50
CA ASP A 102 -13.30 -10.60 8.38
C ASP A 102 -14.59 -9.75 8.55
N ALA A 103 -14.64 -8.49 8.09
CA ALA A 103 -15.72 -7.56 8.43
C ALA A 103 -16.79 -7.36 7.32
N ASN A 104 -16.80 -8.18 6.26
CA ASN A 104 -17.88 -8.15 5.26
C ASN A 104 -19.13 -8.97 5.67
N GLU A 105 -19.19 -9.49 6.89
CA GLU A 105 -20.42 -10.06 7.47
C GLU A 105 -21.17 -9.01 8.31
N GLY A 106 -21.70 -7.96 7.69
CA GLY A 106 -22.51 -7.03 8.48
C GLY A 106 -22.94 -5.72 7.85
N MET A 107 -23.47 -5.69 6.63
CA MET A 107 -24.53 -4.72 6.31
C MET A 107 -25.38 -5.17 5.13
N ARG A 108 -26.24 -6.14 5.41
CA ARG A 108 -27.46 -6.41 4.65
C ARG A 108 -28.62 -5.88 5.48
N THR A 109 -29.20 -4.75 5.08
CA THR A 109 -30.64 -4.43 5.17
C THR A 109 -30.90 -3.15 4.39
#